data_AF-A0A2G9T538-F1
#
_entry.id   AF-A0A2G9T538-F1
#
_cell.length_a   1.000
_cell.length_b   1.000
_cell.length_c   1.000
_cell.angle_alpha   90.00
_cell.angle_beta   90.00
_cell.angle_gamma   90.00
#
_symmetry.space_group_name_H-M   'P 1'
#
loop_
_entity.id
_entity.type
_entity.pdbx_description
1 polymer ?
#
loop_
_entity_poly.entity_id
_entity_poly.type
_entity_poly.pdbx_seq_one_letter_code
_entity_poly.pdbx_strand_id
1 'polypeptide(L)'
;NWMRPGRLVLGIGVSHPPPTGGFDADKTSPSVVGYAANFKKNCYDFVGDYLFQSSRREETVNTMSDIVTNVVPKFAESYNGKFPRDLIVYRSGLSEGSFST
;
A
#
# COMPACT_ATOMS: atom_id res chain seq x y z
N ASN A 1 2.56 -12.67 21.25
CA ASN A 1 3.58 -12.45 20.22
C ASN A 1 2.94 -11.70 19.05
N TRP A 2 3.50 -10.57 18.61
CA TRP A 2 2.85 -9.65 17.66
C TRP A 2 2.80 -10.21 16.22
N MET A 3 3.91 -10.82 15.79
CA MET A 3 4.03 -11.53 14.53
C MET A 3 3.71 -13.01 14.77
N ARG A 4 2.52 -13.45 14.32
CA ARG A 4 2.03 -14.83 14.48
C ARG A 4 1.80 -15.49 13.13
N PRO A 5 1.87 -16.84 13.02
CA PRO A 5 1.66 -17.53 11.76
C PRO A 5 0.29 -17.21 11.12
N GLY A 6 0.31 -16.85 9.85
CA GLY A 6 -0.88 -16.46 9.09
C GLY A 6 -1.28 -14.98 9.24
N ARG A 7 -0.40 -14.12 9.81
CA ARG A 7 -0.60 -12.67 9.85
C ARG A 7 0.20 -11.98 8.76
N LEU A 8 -0.51 -11.31 7.87
CA LEU A 8 0.04 -10.44 6.86
C LEU A 8 -0.04 -8.99 7.34
N VAL A 9 1.10 -8.30 7.29
CA VAL A 9 1.25 -6.88 7.58
C VAL A 9 1.63 -6.18 6.28
N LEU A 10 0.86 -5.17 5.91
CA LEU A 10 1.02 -4.39 4.69
C LEU A 10 1.15 -2.90 5.04
N GLY A 11 2.31 -2.32 4.76
CA GLY A 11 2.52 -0.88 4.83
C GLY A 11 2.33 -0.25 3.46
N ILE A 12 1.63 0.89 3.40
CA ILE A 12 1.37 1.67 2.18
C ILE A 12 1.64 3.13 2.47
N GLY A 13 2.36 3.80 1.57
CA GLY A 13 2.62 5.23 1.63
C GLY A 13 2.41 5.88 0.27
N VAL A 14 1.85 7.08 0.27
CA VAL A 14 1.71 7.90 -0.95
C VAL A 14 2.61 9.13 -0.83
N SER A 15 3.39 9.37 -1.87
CA SER A 15 4.19 10.58 -2.02
C SER A 15 3.60 11.46 -3.11
N HIS A 16 3.30 12.71 -2.75
CA HIS A 16 2.79 13.73 -3.65
C HIS A 16 3.91 14.71 -4.02
N PRO A 17 3.93 15.20 -5.27
CA PRO A 17 4.83 16.26 -5.67
C PRO A 17 4.56 17.56 -4.89
N PRO A 18 5.57 18.43 -4.70
CA PRO A 18 5.41 19.68 -3.98
C PRO A 18 4.43 20.63 -4.68
N PRO A 19 3.72 21.51 -3.94
CA PRO A 19 2.82 22.49 -4.54
C PRO A 19 3.60 23.44 -5.45
N THR A 20 3.25 23.51 -6.74
CA THR A 20 3.77 24.54 -7.63
C THR A 20 2.98 25.84 -7.40
N GLY A 21 3.68 26.96 -7.16
CA GLY A 21 3.14 28.20 -6.58
C GLY A 21 2.18 29.04 -7.43
N GLY A 22 1.39 28.44 -8.32
CA GLY A 22 0.32 29.11 -9.07
C GLY A 22 -1.06 28.66 -8.57
N PHE A 23 -2.06 29.54 -8.65
CA PHE A 23 -3.44 29.39 -8.12
C PHE A 23 -4.28 28.21 -8.67
N ASP A 24 -3.66 27.25 -9.34
CA ASP A 24 -4.15 25.90 -9.57
C ASP A 24 -2.92 25.01 -9.52
N ALA A 25 -2.52 24.58 -8.31
CA ALA A 25 -1.41 23.64 -8.12
C ALA A 25 -1.84 22.28 -8.70
N ASP A 26 -1.64 22.21 -10.01
CA ASP A 26 -1.91 21.18 -10.98
C ASP A 26 -2.37 19.83 -10.42
N LYS A 27 -3.69 19.58 -10.58
CA LYS A 27 -4.37 18.27 -10.57
C LYS A 27 -3.84 17.32 -11.67
N THR A 28 -2.64 17.58 -12.20
CA THR A 28 -1.98 16.90 -13.31
C THR A 28 -0.69 16.20 -12.87
N SER A 29 -0.12 16.57 -11.72
CA SER A 29 1.16 16.00 -11.24
C SER A 29 0.95 14.60 -10.61
N PRO A 30 1.67 13.57 -11.09
CA PRO A 30 1.46 12.20 -10.66
C PRO A 30 1.97 11.97 -9.24
N SER A 31 1.38 10.98 -8.58
CA SER A 31 1.80 10.53 -7.25
C SER A 31 2.47 9.15 -7.36
N VAL A 32 3.31 8.84 -6.38
CA VAL A 32 3.93 7.50 -6.27
C VAL A 32 3.36 6.82 -5.04
N VAL A 33 2.87 5.60 -5.22
CA VAL A 33 2.43 4.72 -4.14
C VAL A 33 3.48 3.67 -3.90
N GLY A 34 4.06 3.65 -2.72
CA GLY A 34 4.94 2.58 -2.27
C GLY A 34 4.19 1.64 -1.33
N TYR A 35 4.49 0.35 -1.40
CA TYR A 35 4.06 -0.59 -0.38
C TYR A 35 5.18 -1.53 0.04
N ALA A 36 5.05 -2.15 1.22
CA ALA A 36 5.91 -3.24 1.69
C ALA A 36 5.11 -4.19 2.58
N ALA A 37 5.37 -5.49 2.46
CA ALA A 37 4.66 -6.51 3.22
C ALA A 37 5.53 -7.72 3.58
N ASN A 38 5.15 -8.41 4.66
CA ASN A 38 5.90 -9.55 5.21
C ASN A 38 5.50 -10.91 4.60
N PHE A 39 5.34 -10.97 3.28
CA PHE A 39 4.87 -12.18 2.60
C PHE A 39 5.96 -13.23 2.34
N LYS A 40 7.20 -12.99 2.74
CA LYS A 40 8.30 -13.96 2.63
C LYS A 40 8.24 -15.01 3.75
N LYS A 41 9.06 -16.05 3.62
CA LYS A 41 9.16 -17.16 4.57
C LYS A 41 9.53 -16.68 5.98
N ASN A 42 10.43 -15.71 6.10
CA ASN A 42 10.70 -15.05 7.36
C ASN A 42 9.70 -13.90 7.55
N CYS A 43 8.92 -13.97 8.63
CA CYS A 43 7.86 -12.99 8.92
C CYS A 43 8.36 -11.58 9.26
N TYR A 44 9.68 -11.39 9.41
CA TYR A 44 10.32 -10.08 9.62
C TYR A 44 10.87 -9.47 8.33
N ASP A 45 10.84 -10.20 7.21
CA ASP A 45 11.33 -9.69 5.92
C ASP A 45 10.20 -8.93 5.23
N PHE A 46 10.32 -7.60 5.17
CA PHE A 46 9.39 -6.74 4.46
C PHE A 46 9.94 -6.42 3.07
N VAL A 47 9.17 -6.76 2.06
CA VAL A 47 9.50 -6.52 0.65
C VAL A 47 8.28 -5.95 -0.06
N GLY A 48 8.52 -5.19 -1.11
CA GLY A 48 7.45 -4.49 -1.78
C GLY A 48 7.90 -3.85 -3.07
N ASP A 49 7.07 -2.94 -3.56
CA ASP A 49 7.21 -2.33 -4.87
C ASP A 49 6.59 -0.93 -4.87
N TYR A 50 6.76 -0.23 -5.99
CA TYR A 50 6.18 1.08 -6.24
C TYR A 50 5.24 1.05 -7.43
N LEU A 51 4.14 1.78 -7.32
CA LEU A 51 3.18 1.98 -8.38
C LEU A 51 3.08 3.47 -8.71
N PHE A 52 2.95 3.74 -10.01
CA PHE A 52 2.59 5.05 -10.50
C PHE A 52 1.08 5.26 -10.28
N GLN A 53 0.72 6.42 -9.74
CA GLN A 53 -0.68 6.85 -9.61
C GLN A 53 -0.87 8.15 -10.38
N SER A 54 -1.88 8.18 -11.24
CA SER A 54 -2.21 9.37 -12.01
C SER A 54 -2.78 10.45 -11.08
N SER A 55 -2.78 11.68 -11.57
CA SER A 55 -3.05 12.89 -10.79
C SER A 55 -4.52 13.10 -10.38
N ARG A 56 -5.39 12.11 -10.59
CA ARG A 56 -6.80 12.14 -10.16
C ARG A 56 -6.98 11.40 -8.83
N ARG A 57 -7.51 12.11 -7.84
CA ARG A 57 -7.68 11.66 -6.43
C ARG A 57 -8.44 10.34 -6.24
N GLU A 58 -9.23 9.90 -7.22
CA GLU A 58 -10.05 8.68 -7.15
C GLU A 58 -9.27 7.37 -7.31
N GLU A 59 -8.00 7.39 -7.73
CA GLU A 59 -7.27 6.16 -8.08
C GLU A 59 -6.75 5.33 -6.90
N THR A 60 -6.81 5.85 -5.67
CA THR A 60 -6.21 5.17 -4.51
C THR A 60 -6.87 3.82 -4.20
N VAL A 61 -8.16 3.66 -4.51
CA VAL A 61 -8.89 2.39 -4.33
C VAL A 61 -8.41 1.33 -5.32
N ASN A 62 -8.20 1.71 -6.58
CA ASN A 62 -7.72 0.80 -7.62
C ASN A 62 -6.29 0.34 -7.30
N THR A 63 -5.40 1.27 -6.95
CA THR A 63 -4.02 0.93 -6.58
C THR A 63 -3.96 0.03 -5.34
N MET A 64 -4.84 0.25 -4.35
CA MET A 64 -4.95 -0.65 -3.19
C MET A 64 -5.37 -2.07 -3.61
N SER A 65 -6.37 -2.18 -4.49
CA SER A 65 -6.83 -3.46 -5.02
C SER A 65 -5.70 -4.21 -5.72
N ASP A 66 -4.90 -3.51 -6.54
CA ASP A 66 -3.75 -4.09 -7.24
C ASP A 66 -2.69 -4.59 -6.26
N ILE A 67 -2.37 -3.80 -5.23
CA ILE A 67 -1.42 -4.18 -4.18
C ILE A 67 -1.88 -5.43 -3.44
N VAL A 68 -3.13 -5.49 -3.01
CA VAL A 68 -3.67 -6.65 -2.27
C VAL A 68 -3.70 -7.88 -3.17
N THR A 69 -4.12 -7.73 -4.42
CA THR A 69 -4.15 -8.81 -5.43
C THR A 69 -2.74 -9.35 -5.72
N ASN A 70 -1.70 -8.54 -5.55
CA ASN A 70 -0.32 -8.99 -5.68
C ASN A 70 0.23 -9.66 -4.41
N VAL A 71 -0.07 -9.10 -3.24
CA VAL A 71 0.55 -9.51 -1.96
C VAL A 71 -0.07 -10.78 -1.39
N VAL A 72 -1.39 -10.95 -1.47
CA VAL A 72 -2.09 -12.10 -0.88
C VAL A 72 -1.67 -13.43 -1.52
N PRO A 73 -1.60 -13.57 -2.85
CA PRO A 73 -1.08 -14.79 -3.48
C PRO A 73 0.37 -15.08 -3.12
N LYS A 74 1.24 -14.05 -3.11
CA LYS A 74 2.66 -14.20 -2.73
C LYS A 74 2.84 -14.67 -1.29
N PHE A 75 1.94 -14.26 -0.40
CA PHE A 75 1.88 -14.81 0.95
C PHE A 75 1.51 -16.29 0.89
N ALA A 76 0.43 -16.66 0.22
CA ALA A 76 0.02 -18.06 0.12
C ALA A 76 1.14 -18.97 -0.45
N GLU A 77 1.86 -18.51 -1.49
CA GLU A 77 3.02 -19.22 -2.05
C GLU A 77 4.10 -19.50 -1.00
N SER A 78 4.39 -18.55 -0.11
CA SER A 78 5.41 -18.68 0.93
C SER A 78 4.94 -19.49 2.16
N TYR A 79 3.62 -19.71 2.30
CA TYR A 79 2.99 -20.36 3.45
C TYR A 79 2.19 -21.62 3.07
N ASN A 80 2.74 -22.43 2.15
CA ASN A 80 2.18 -23.73 1.74
C ASN A 80 0.74 -23.64 1.20
N GLY A 81 0.45 -22.61 0.41
CA GLY A 81 -0.88 -22.34 -0.15
C GLY A 81 -1.90 -21.81 0.85
N LYS A 82 -1.50 -21.54 2.11
CA LYS A 82 -2.42 -21.00 3.13
C LYS A 82 -2.52 -19.49 3.01
N PHE A 83 -3.74 -19.01 2.83
CA PHE A 83 -4.04 -17.58 2.85
C PHE A 83 -3.82 -16.97 4.24
N PRO A 84 -3.55 -15.64 4.31
CA PRO A 84 -3.47 -14.95 5.57
C PRO A 84 -4.83 -14.99 6.29
N ARG A 85 -4.78 -15.21 7.61
CA ARG A 85 -5.96 -15.17 8.50
C ARG A 85 -6.23 -13.77 9.05
N ASP A 86 -5.17 -13.00 9.25
CA ASP A 86 -5.25 -11.58 9.63
C ASP A 86 -4.52 -10.75 8.56
N LEU A 87 -5.12 -9.63 8.15
CA LEU A 87 -4.46 -8.59 7.36
C LEU A 87 -4.44 -7.30 8.18
N ILE A 88 -3.24 -6.79 8.47
CA ILE A 88 -3.02 -5.51 9.15
C ILE A 88 -2.47 -4.53 8.13
N VAL A 89 -3.18 -3.42 7.92
CA VAL A 89 -2.77 -2.39 6.95
C VAL A 89 -2.35 -1.12 7.69
N TYR A 90 -1.13 -0.68 7.44
CA TYR A 90 -0.64 0.64 7.84
C TYR A 90 -0.66 1.56 6.63
N ARG A 91 -1.46 2.62 6.67
CA ARG A 91 -1.54 3.62 5.61
C ARG A 91 -0.97 4.93 6.11
N SER A 92 0.01 5.47 5.38
CA SER A 92 0.69 6.74 5.70
C SER A 92 0.54 7.74 4.55
N GLY A 93 0.64 9.04 4.87
CA GLY A 93 0.58 10.12 3.87
C GLY A 93 -0.81 10.71 3.61
N LEU A 94 -1.80 10.43 4.46
CA LEU A 94 -3.09 11.12 4.41
C LEU A 94 -3.12 12.33 5.37
N SER A 95 -3.71 13.43 4.91
CA SER A 95 -4.13 14.51 5.81
C SER A 95 -5.37 14.09 6.62
N GLU A 96 -5.60 14.69 7.78
CA GLU A 96 -6.73 14.37 8.66
C GLU A 96 -8.10 14.47 7.97
N GLY A 97 -8.22 15.32 6.93
CA GLY A 97 -9.46 15.46 6.15
C GLY A 97 -9.79 14.27 5.23
N SER A 98 -8.93 13.24 5.16
CA SER A 98 -9.09 12.09 4.26
C SER A 98 -9.46 10.79 4.97
N PHE A 99 -9.75 10.81 6.28
CA PHE A 99 -10.14 9.62 7.04
C PHE A 99 -11.60 9.17 6.77
N SER A 100 -12.44 10.03 6.23
CA SER A 100 -13.89 9.81 6.06
C SER A 100 -14.32 9.48 4.61
N THR A 101 -13.39 9.14 3.72
CA THR A 101 -13.65 8.77 2.32
C THR A 101 -13.15 7.36 2.04
#